data_AF-A0A5C6MBG2-F1
#
_entry.id   AF-A0A5C6MBG2-F1
#
_cell.length_a   1.000
_cell.length_b   1.000
_cell.length_c   1.000
_cell.angle_alpha   90.00
_cell.angle_beta   90.00
_cell.angle_gamma   90.00
#
_symmetry.space_group_name_H-M   'P 1'
#
loop_
_entity.id
_entity.type
_entity.pdbx_description
1 polymer ?
#
loop_
_entity_poly.entity_id
_entity_poly.type
_entity_poly.pdbx_seq_one_letter_code
_entity_poly.pdbx_strand_id
1 'polypeptide(L)'
;MKMYEETLAALDAAALTLAGGGLRATVEAICRNQGITNGTLEKKIDSLVQKQLLTSSQAELLHEERYIGNAALHEMTTPSAVDVEDGLQIVEGLINTIYILPEKAKRLKKVREKAARTRSKRATSKKAAKGSK
;
A
#
# COMPACT_ATOMS: atom_id res chain seq x y z
N MET A 1 8.28 8.62 1.95
CA MET A 1 7.10 9.33 2.52
C MET A 1 7.48 9.70 3.94
N LYS A 2 7.54 10.99 4.28
CA LYS A 2 8.20 11.48 5.51
C LYS A 2 7.79 10.74 6.79
N MET A 3 6.49 10.56 7.05
CA MET A 3 6.02 9.89 8.28
C MET A 3 6.52 8.44 8.40
N TYR A 4 6.60 7.72 7.28
CA TYR A 4 7.10 6.34 7.27
C TYR A 4 8.59 6.29 7.62
N GLU A 5 9.40 7.19 7.04
CA GLU A 5 10.83 7.29 7.33
C GLU A 5 11.07 7.64 8.80
N GLU A 6 10.30 8.58 9.37
CA GLU A 6 10.37 8.91 10.79
C GLU A 6 9.91 7.76 11.69
N THR A 7 8.93 6.97 11.26
CA THR A 7 8.46 5.77 11.98
C THR A 7 9.56 4.71 12.05
N LEU A 8 10.25 4.47 10.94
CA LEU A 8 11.38 3.54 10.91
C LEU A 8 12.51 4.01 11.81
N ALA A 9 12.86 5.29 11.77
CA ALA A 9 13.90 5.84 12.65
C ALA A 9 13.53 5.69 14.14
N ALA A 10 12.25 5.86 14.50
CA ALA A 10 11.77 5.63 15.86
C ALA A 10 11.86 4.14 16.27
N LEU A 11 11.52 3.24 15.35
CA LEU A 11 11.64 1.79 15.58
C LEU A 11 13.11 1.36 15.75
N ASP A 12 14.00 1.82 14.87
CA ASP A 12 15.44 1.56 14.94
C ASP A 12 16.06 2.05 16.26
N ALA A 13 15.53 3.13 16.81
CA ALA A 13 15.93 3.68 18.11
C ALA A 13 15.24 3.00 19.31
N ALA A 14 14.44 1.96 19.09
CA ALA A 14 13.59 1.31 20.09
C ALA A 14 12.63 2.27 20.84
N ALA A 15 12.28 3.40 20.21
CA ALA A 15 11.32 4.37 20.73
C ALA A 15 9.88 3.89 20.42
N LEU A 16 9.47 2.77 21.02
CA LEU A 16 8.28 2.01 20.63
C LEU A 16 6.97 2.80 20.69
N THR A 17 6.80 3.68 21.68
CA THR A 17 5.63 4.56 21.76
C THR A 17 5.55 5.52 20.56
N LEU A 18 6.68 6.09 20.14
CA LEU A 18 6.76 6.96 18.97
C LEU A 18 6.61 6.17 17.67
N ALA A 19 7.18 4.98 17.60
CA ALA A 19 7.02 4.09 16.45
C ALA A 19 5.54 3.69 16.28
N GLY A 20 4.84 3.27 17.34
CA GLY A 20 3.41 2.98 17.31
C GLY A 20 2.56 4.18 16.88
N GLY A 21 2.86 5.37 17.39
CA GLY A 21 2.22 6.61 16.91
C GLY A 21 2.55 6.95 15.45
N GLY A 22 3.77 6.65 15.02
CA GLY A 22 4.26 6.84 13.66
C GLY A 22 3.56 5.95 12.63
N LEU A 23 3.25 4.69 12.99
CA LEU A 23 2.47 3.79 12.15
C LEU A 23 1.10 4.40 11.81
N ARG A 24 0.37 4.84 12.84
CA ARG A 24 -0.91 5.56 12.68
C ARG A 24 -0.75 6.82 11.82
N ALA A 25 0.29 7.62 12.07
CA ALA A 25 0.57 8.83 11.29
C ALA A 25 0.89 8.51 9.82
N THR A 26 1.50 7.36 9.57
CA THR A 26 1.79 6.86 8.22
C THR A 26 0.51 6.48 7.48
N VAL A 27 -0.41 5.74 8.10
CA VAL A 27 -1.72 5.43 7.51
C VAL A 27 -2.51 6.71 7.21
N GLU A 28 -2.51 7.67 8.14
CA GLU A 28 -3.12 8.99 7.97
C GLU A 28 -2.51 9.76 6.78
N ALA A 29 -1.19 9.73 6.62
CA ALA A 29 -0.51 10.33 5.48
C ALA A 29 -0.90 9.66 4.15
N ILE A 30 -1.01 8.33 4.12
CA ILE A 30 -1.49 7.59 2.94
C ILE A 30 -2.91 8.01 2.58
N CYS A 31 -3.82 8.07 3.54
CA CYS A 31 -5.20 8.54 3.32
C CYS A 31 -5.23 9.94 2.69
N ARG A 32 -4.42 10.87 3.22
CA ARG A 32 -4.30 12.23 2.67
C ARG A 32 -3.79 12.23 1.22
N ASN A 33 -2.79 11.41 0.91
CA ASN A 33 -2.28 11.26 -0.46
C ASN A 33 -3.35 10.71 -1.43
N GLN A 34 -4.31 9.93 -0.93
CA GLN A 34 -5.48 9.47 -1.69
C GLN A 34 -6.65 10.47 -1.71
N GLY A 35 -6.42 11.70 -1.25
CA GLY A 35 -7.44 12.76 -1.18
C GLY A 35 -8.53 12.51 -0.15
N ILE A 36 -8.23 11.76 0.92
CA ILE A 36 -9.14 11.46 2.03
C ILE A 36 -8.64 12.23 3.27
N THR A 37 -9.17 13.43 3.48
CA THR A 37 -8.64 14.38 4.48
C THR A 37 -9.52 14.56 5.71
N ASN A 38 -10.82 14.30 5.60
CA ASN A 38 -11.79 14.60 6.64
C ASN A 38 -12.17 13.37 7.48
N GLY A 39 -12.55 13.59 8.73
CA GLY A 39 -13.02 12.54 9.65
C GLY A 39 -11.92 11.87 10.46
N THR A 40 -12.32 10.89 11.27
CA THR A 40 -11.43 10.04 12.07
C THR A 40 -10.64 9.09 11.18
N LEU A 41 -9.49 8.59 11.65
CA LEU A 41 -8.70 7.62 10.87
C LEU A 41 -9.51 6.37 10.49
N GLU A 42 -10.41 5.92 11.36
CA GLU A 42 -11.37 4.84 11.09
C GLU A 42 -12.19 5.12 9.82
N LYS A 43 -12.86 6.27 9.75
CA LYS A 43 -13.64 6.67 8.57
C LYS A 43 -12.78 6.81 7.32
N LYS A 44 -11.52 7.21 7.48
CA LYS A 44 -10.58 7.32 6.35
C LYS A 44 -10.18 5.96 5.81
N ILE A 45 -9.93 4.99 6.69
CA ILE A 45 -9.67 3.59 6.32
C ILE A 45 -10.89 3.02 5.57
N ASP A 46 -12.10 3.23 6.08
CA ASP A 46 -13.32 2.77 5.39
C ASP A 46 -13.48 3.43 4.01
N SER A 47 -13.08 4.70 3.88
CA SER A 47 -13.09 5.42 2.61
C SER A 47 -12.11 4.82 1.58
N LEU A 48 -11.02 4.15 2.01
CA LEU A 48 -10.11 3.44 1.10
C LEU A 48 -10.82 2.23 0.46
N VAL A 49 -11.67 1.53 1.21
CA VAL A 49 -12.50 0.44 0.70
C VAL A 49 -13.57 0.97 -0.26
N GLN A 50 -14.25 2.06 0.11
CA GLN A 50 -15.25 2.71 -0.75
C GLN A 50 -14.66 3.15 -2.10
N LYS A 51 -13.39 3.59 -2.11
CA LYS A 51 -12.64 3.92 -3.33
C LYS A 51 -12.05 2.71 -4.06
N GLN A 52 -12.30 1.49 -3.59
CA GLN A 52 -11.78 0.24 -4.14
C GLN A 52 -10.24 0.18 -4.17
N LEU A 53 -9.59 0.93 -3.28
CA LEU A 53 -8.13 0.90 -3.11
C LEU A 53 -7.71 -0.25 -2.20
N LEU A 54 -8.60 -0.70 -1.31
CA LEU A 54 -8.42 -1.82 -0.40
C LEU A 54 -9.64 -2.74 -0.40
N THR A 55 -9.42 -3.99 0.00
CA THR A 55 -10.49 -4.90 0.40
C THR A 55 -10.92 -4.63 1.85
N SER A 56 -12.11 -5.11 2.24
CA SER A 56 -12.57 -5.04 3.64
C SER A 56 -11.60 -5.73 4.60
N SER A 57 -11.04 -6.89 4.21
CA SER A 57 -10.05 -7.61 5.02
C SER A 57 -8.77 -6.82 5.25
N GLN A 58 -8.33 -6.00 4.29
CA GLN A 58 -7.18 -5.13 4.48
C GLN A 58 -7.49 -3.95 5.41
N ALA A 59 -8.72 -3.43 5.36
CA ALA A 59 -9.18 -2.41 6.29
C ALA A 59 -9.27 -2.93 7.73
N GLU A 60 -9.73 -4.17 7.93
CA GLU A 60 -9.76 -4.82 9.24
C GLU A 60 -8.36 -4.88 9.88
N LEU A 61 -7.33 -5.25 9.12
CA LEU A 61 -5.94 -5.22 9.60
C LEU A 61 -5.49 -3.82 10.04
N LEU A 62 -5.87 -2.79 9.29
CA LEU A 62 -5.54 -1.39 9.64
C LEU A 62 -6.32 -0.89 10.86
N HIS A 63 -7.51 -1.44 11.11
CA HIS A 63 -8.25 -1.11 12.33
C HIS A 63 -7.56 -1.69 13.57
N GLU A 64 -6.93 -2.86 13.47
CA GLU A 64 -6.08 -3.42 14.55
C GLU A 64 -4.82 -2.58 14.77
N GLU A 65 -4.10 -2.22 13.70
CA GLU A 65 -2.93 -1.32 13.79
C GLU A 65 -3.29 0.01 14.44
N ARG A 66 -4.45 0.58 14.08
CA ARG A 66 -4.96 1.83 14.64
C ARG A 66 -5.09 1.78 16.17
N TYR A 67 -5.45 0.63 16.75
CA TYR A 67 -5.53 0.47 18.19
C TYR A 67 -4.16 0.57 18.86
N ILE A 68 -3.11 0.01 18.25
CA ILE A 68 -1.72 0.13 18.73
C ILE A 68 -1.32 1.60 18.82
N GLY A 69 -1.52 2.36 17.74
CA GLY A 69 -1.18 3.79 17.71
C GLY A 69 -2.02 4.65 18.67
N ASN A 70 -3.29 4.28 18.88
CA ASN A 70 -4.14 4.94 19.89
C ASN A 70 -3.64 4.66 21.30
N ALA A 71 -3.36 3.41 21.65
CA ALA A 71 -2.85 3.04 22.97
C ALA A 71 -1.50 3.72 23.26
N ALA A 72 -0.62 3.79 22.26
CA ALA A 72 0.66 4.48 22.34
C ALA A 72 0.51 5.98 22.65
N LEU A 73 -0.36 6.69 21.92
CA LEU A 73 -0.41 8.16 21.98
C LEU A 73 -1.45 8.72 22.95
N HIS A 74 -2.58 8.04 23.15
CA HIS A 74 -3.67 8.53 23.99
C HIS A 74 -3.62 7.94 25.40
N GLU A 75 -3.27 6.65 25.51
CA GLU A 75 -3.21 5.94 26.79
C GLU A 75 -1.79 5.95 27.39
N MET A 76 -0.80 6.44 26.62
CA MET A 76 0.61 6.49 27.00
C MET A 76 1.18 5.10 27.36
N THR A 77 0.59 4.06 26.77
CA THR A 77 1.01 2.66 26.94
C THR A 77 2.05 2.32 25.90
N THR A 78 3.22 1.84 26.33
CA THR A 78 4.28 1.44 25.40
C THR A 78 3.92 0.08 24.80
N PRO A 79 3.72 -0.05 23.47
CA PRO A 79 3.48 -1.35 22.84
C PRO A 79 4.73 -2.23 22.91
N SER A 80 4.56 -3.55 22.76
CA SER A 80 5.72 -4.43 22.63
C SER A 80 6.39 -4.23 21.27
N ALA A 81 7.68 -4.58 21.17
CA ALA A 81 8.39 -4.51 19.89
C ALA A 81 7.70 -5.37 18.81
N VAL A 82 7.18 -6.54 19.20
CA VAL A 82 6.44 -7.45 18.31
C VAL A 82 5.17 -6.77 17.78
N ASP A 83 4.40 -6.10 18.63
CA ASP A 83 3.18 -5.40 18.18
C ASP A 83 3.51 -4.29 17.17
N VAL A 84 4.60 -3.55 17.40
CA VAL A 84 5.05 -2.49 16.47
C VAL A 84 5.56 -3.09 15.15
N GLU A 85 6.29 -4.20 15.20
CA GLU A 85 6.76 -4.91 14.00
C GLU A 85 5.60 -5.47 13.18
N ASP A 86 4.60 -6.07 13.81
CA ASP A 86 3.39 -6.56 13.14
C ASP A 86 2.59 -5.39 12.52
N GLY A 87 2.44 -4.28 13.27
CA GLY A 87 1.85 -3.05 12.75
C GLY A 87 2.60 -2.48 11.55
N LEU A 88 3.93 -2.51 11.56
CA LEU A 88 4.77 -2.10 10.44
C LEU A 88 4.50 -2.96 9.20
N GLN A 89 4.44 -4.29 9.34
CA GLN A 89 4.15 -5.19 8.22
C GLN A 89 2.76 -4.90 7.61
N ILE A 90 1.76 -4.59 8.43
CA ILE A 90 0.42 -4.18 7.95
C ILE A 90 0.52 -2.88 7.13
N VAL A 91 1.23 -1.87 7.62
CA VAL A 91 1.44 -0.59 6.92
C VAL A 91 2.24 -0.77 5.62
N GLU A 92 3.27 -1.60 5.61
CA GLU A 92 4.01 -1.94 4.40
C GLU A 92 3.15 -2.69 3.37
N GLY A 93 2.24 -3.56 3.84
CA GLY A 93 1.22 -4.20 3.02
C GLY A 93 0.32 -3.16 2.33
N LEU A 94 -0.16 -2.17 3.09
CA LEU A 94 -0.94 -1.06 2.57
C LEU A 94 -0.17 -0.26 1.50
N ILE A 95 1.09 0.10 1.78
CA ILE A 95 1.96 0.81 0.83
C ILE A 95 2.14 -0.02 -0.46
N ASN A 96 2.36 -1.32 -0.31
CA ASN A 96 2.49 -2.22 -1.44
C ASN A 96 1.23 -2.24 -2.30
N THR A 97 0.06 -2.41 -1.69
CA THR A 97 -1.22 -2.46 -2.40
C THR A 97 -1.51 -1.16 -3.14
N ILE A 98 -1.34 -0.01 -2.50
CA ILE A 98 -1.74 1.28 -3.08
C ILE A 98 -0.72 1.82 -4.09
N TYR A 99 0.58 1.64 -3.86
CA TYR A 99 1.62 2.31 -4.67
C TYR A 99 2.43 1.35 -5.54
N ILE A 100 2.87 0.20 -4.99
CA ILE A 100 3.89 -0.63 -5.64
C ILE A 100 3.27 -1.63 -6.63
N LEU A 101 2.24 -2.36 -6.21
CA LEU A 101 1.58 -3.37 -7.03
C LEU A 101 0.94 -2.79 -8.30
N PRO A 102 0.29 -1.62 -8.30
CA PRO A 102 -0.26 -1.01 -9.52
C PRO A 102 0.82 -0.72 -10.58
N GLU A 103 1.99 -0.23 -10.18
CA GLU A 103 3.10 0.01 -11.11
C GLU A 103 3.69 -1.29 -11.68
N LYS A 104 3.82 -2.33 -10.84
CA LYS A 104 4.21 -3.67 -11.29
C LYS A 104 3.20 -4.22 -12.31
N ALA A 105 1.90 -4.08 -12.05
CA ALA A 105 0.84 -4.51 -12.96
C ALA A 105 0.85 -3.74 -14.29
N LYS A 106 1.02 -2.41 -14.25
CA LYS A 106 1.18 -1.57 -15.46
C LYS A 106 2.36 -2.03 -16.32
N ARG A 107 3.50 -2.36 -15.70
CA ARG A 107 4.67 -2.90 -16.41
C ARG A 107 4.34 -4.23 -17.10
N LEU A 108 3.71 -5.17 -16.39
CA LEU A 108 3.32 -6.47 -16.94
C LEU A 108 2.33 -6.33 -18.10
N LYS A 109 1.36 -5.41 -18.00
CA LYS A 109 0.43 -5.08 -19.09
C LYS A 109 1.17 -4.63 -20.36
N LYS A 110 2.15 -3.73 -20.22
CA LYS A 110 2.99 -3.25 -21.34
C LYS A 110 3.77 -4.40 -21.99
N VAL A 111 4.32 -5.33 -21.20
CA VAL A 111 5.02 -6.52 -21.72
C VAL A 111 4.07 -7.38 -22.56
N ARG A 112 2.88 -7.69 -22.02
CA ARG A 112 1.85 -8.47 -22.73
C ARG A 112 1.43 -7.82 -24.06
N GLU A 113 1.21 -6.51 -24.07
CA GLU A 113 0.80 -5.76 -25.27
C GLU A 113 1.89 -5.74 -26.35
N LYS A 114 3.16 -5.55 -25.95
CA LYS A 114 4.31 -5.63 -26.88
C LYS A 114 4.43 -7.03 -27.50
N ALA A 115 4.27 -8.08 -26.70
CA ALA A 115 4.28 -9.45 -27.18
C ALA A 115 3.14 -9.73 -28.18
N ALA A 116 1.92 -9.27 -27.89
CA ALA A 116 0.77 -9.40 -28.79
C ALA A 116 0.99 -8.70 -30.14
N ARG A 117 1.51 -7.46 -30.13
CA ARG A 117 1.86 -6.71 -31.35
C ARG A 117 2.90 -7.43 -32.20
N THR A 118 3.93 -7.99 -31.56
CA THR A 118 5.00 -8.72 -32.26
C THR A 118 4.47 -9.99 -32.94
N ARG A 119 3.59 -10.75 -32.26
CA ARG A 119 2.94 -11.94 -32.82
C ARG A 119 2.04 -11.60 -34.02
N SER A 120 1.25 -10.52 -33.92
CA SER A 120 0.39 -10.05 -35.02
C SER A 120 1.19 -9.63 -36.27
N LYS A 121 2.30 -8.89 -36.09
CA LYS A 121 3.22 -8.53 -37.18
C LYS A 121 3.85 -9.75 -37.87
N ARG A 122 4.24 -10.77 -37.09
CA ARG A 122 4.82 -12.01 -37.64
C ARG A 122 3.81 -12.88 -38.37
N ALA A 123 2.54 -12.86 -37.97
CA ALA A 123 1.47 -13.59 -38.65
C ALA A 123 1.09 -12.95 -39.99
N THR A 124 1.04 -11.62 -40.05
CA THR A 124 0.75 -10.85 -41.28
C THR A 124 1.87 -10.98 -42.32
N SER A 125 3.14 -10.91 -41.91
CA SER A 125 4.28 -11.11 -42.82
C SER A 125 4.33 -12.53 -43.42
N LYS A 126 4.00 -13.55 -42.62
CA LYS A 126 3.96 -14.95 -43.08
C LYS A 126 2.81 -15.22 -44.07
N LYS A 127 1.69 -14.51 -43.94
CA LYS A 127 0.55 -14.62 -44.86
C LYS A 127 0.82 -13.94 -46.20
N ALA A 128 1.47 -12.77 -46.18
CA ALA A 128 1.92 -12.07 -47.39
C ALA A 128 2.93 -12.90 -48.20
N ALA A 129 3.89 -13.55 -47.54
CA ALA A 129 4.88 -14.40 -48.21
C ALA A 129 4.32 -15.70 -48.82
N LYS A 130 3.11 -16.13 -48.43
CA LYS A 130 2.48 -17.37 -48.90
C LYS A 130 1.46 -17.15 -50.04
N GLY A 131 1.05 -15.90 -50.30
CA GLY A 131 0.08 -15.54 -51.34
C GLY A 131 0.69 -15.09 -52.68
N SER A 132 2.02 -15.13 -52.83
CA SER A 132 2.73 -14.81 -54.08
C SER A 132 3.16 -16.06 -54.87
N LYS A 133 2.42 -17.16 -54.75
CA LYS A 133 2.58 -18.37 -55.57
C LYS A 133 1.26 -18.72 -56.24
#